data_AF-A0A0W0R0J1-F1
#
_entry.id   AF-A0A0W0R0J1-F1
#
_cell.length_a   1.000
_cell.length_b   1.000
_cell.length_c   1.000
_cell.angle_alpha   90.00
_cell.angle_beta   90.00
_cell.angle_gamma   90.00
#
_symmetry.space_group_name_H-M   'P 1'
#
loop_
_entity.id
_entity.type
_entity.pdbx_description
1 polymer ?
#
loop_
_entity_poly.entity_id
_entity_poly.type
_entity_poly.pdbx_seq_one_letter_code
_entity_poly.pdbx_strand_id
1 'polypeptide(L)'
;MKRQKGFLMIAALVIIVIFGVLSGLIVSLSMVSNVGTVYLDQLNSAAFLAESGLQQAKSNLTQAIIANRQSCAGLNSTLSLSTGNFSIARATNLPANNINPRYAYATLTMGFTAASSITTLSVNDTSVFSPLGGRVLIGDEVFSYMAITNSTTLSGVSRAMDGSRAVNHVASELVSQYQCVADSVGTSPVSTAFGSRQYQMGIQQPVAFTVGQDGVILRWNSDASELQWEAMSAGSFVYNAISALNYHSAWAVGNSNTSNIRLARLEGNTWSTVSIPISQPRNLNGVDAVSSIEAWAVGDLGQGNSFTIFRWTRDASNSSTNWCRLPCSGKTITTSGTTGQRRGLQAIKMYSTSGSGVASVGYAVGGQSGTGGNSNRGVVMSYNGTTWSNLPLPGASNEIGLLYGIDIVPNGSNNPKDIFIVGRSSQNNDGKILRYKDGVWSPVITTSHQLRSVSVLDTDGDGYANFIIAVGHNGQVVTLTANSSAMSVTSTATLTGVNLFGVNVASTTSAWAVGENGKRFHYNGSGWVQIEAGVNTEDNLNSVKIISAKENPVSFSWYELIN
;
A
#
# COMPACT_ATOMS: atom_id res chain seq x y z
N MET A 1 -83.47 -23.50 47.77
CA MET A 1 -82.15 -23.14 48.36
C MET A 1 -81.08 -24.25 48.33
N LYS A 2 -81.38 -25.57 48.43
CA LYS A 2 -80.33 -26.62 48.38
C LYS A 2 -79.69 -26.86 46.99
N ARG A 3 -80.43 -26.72 45.88
CA ARG A 3 -79.89 -26.85 44.50
C ARG A 3 -78.93 -25.72 44.08
N GLN A 4 -79.12 -24.48 44.57
CA GLN A 4 -78.24 -23.35 44.28
C GLN A 4 -76.87 -23.45 44.99
N LYS A 5 -76.81 -24.09 46.17
CA LYS A 5 -75.54 -24.31 46.90
C LYS A 5 -74.63 -25.31 46.19
N GLY A 6 -75.18 -26.35 45.54
CA GLY A 6 -74.41 -27.31 44.74
C GLY A 6 -73.82 -26.68 43.47
N PHE A 7 -74.60 -25.86 42.76
CA PHE A 7 -74.12 -25.11 41.59
C PHE A 7 -73.02 -24.09 41.95
N LEU A 8 -73.19 -23.34 43.06
CA LEU A 8 -72.18 -22.39 43.53
C LEU A 8 -70.89 -23.07 43.99
N MET A 9 -70.96 -24.25 44.62
CA MET A 9 -69.78 -25.04 44.98
C MET A 9 -69.03 -25.55 43.74
N ILE A 10 -69.75 -26.09 42.75
CA ILE A 10 -69.13 -26.55 41.50
C ILE A 10 -68.54 -25.36 40.72
N ALA A 11 -69.25 -24.24 40.64
CA ALA A 11 -68.75 -23.02 40.02
C ALA A 11 -67.50 -22.49 40.72
N ALA A 12 -67.47 -22.46 42.06
CA ALA A 12 -66.30 -22.06 42.83
C ALA A 12 -65.10 -23.00 42.58
N LEU A 13 -65.34 -24.31 42.52
CA LEU A 13 -64.29 -25.30 42.27
C LEU A 13 -63.74 -25.19 40.84
N VAL A 14 -64.61 -25.00 39.85
CA VAL A 14 -64.22 -24.74 38.45
C VAL A 14 -63.44 -23.43 38.34
N ILE A 15 -63.87 -22.36 39.02
CA ILE A 15 -63.16 -21.08 39.05
C ILE A 15 -61.76 -21.24 39.67
N ILE A 16 -61.63 -21.96 40.79
CA ILE A 16 -60.33 -22.23 41.43
C ILE A 16 -59.41 -23.03 40.50
N VAL A 17 -59.93 -24.04 39.80
CA VAL A 17 -59.17 -24.82 38.81
C VAL A 17 -58.74 -23.93 37.64
N ILE A 18 -59.63 -23.08 37.12
CA ILE A 18 -59.32 -22.13 36.04
C ILE A 18 -58.23 -21.14 36.47
N PHE A 19 -58.32 -20.55 37.68
CA PHE A 19 -57.29 -19.67 38.21
C PHE A 19 -55.98 -20.40 38.49
N GLY A 20 -56.02 -21.67 38.92
CA GLY A 20 -54.84 -22.52 39.08
C GLY A 20 -54.13 -22.79 37.74
N VAL A 21 -54.89 -23.08 36.69
CA VAL A 21 -54.35 -23.29 35.33
C VAL A 21 -53.82 -21.98 34.74
N LEU A 22 -54.58 -20.87 34.87
CA LEU A 22 -54.15 -19.55 34.39
C LEU A 22 -52.89 -19.04 35.12
N SER A 23 -52.81 -19.20 36.43
CA SER A 23 -51.60 -18.82 37.19
C SER A 23 -50.39 -19.67 36.80
N GLY A 24 -50.57 -20.99 36.61
CA GLY A 24 -49.52 -21.87 36.08
C GLY A 24 -49.05 -21.45 34.68
N LEU A 25 -49.98 -21.10 33.79
CA LEU A 25 -49.66 -20.61 32.44
C LEU A 25 -48.90 -19.28 32.48
N ILE A 26 -49.33 -18.31 33.30
CA ILE A 26 -48.66 -17.01 33.45
C ILE A 26 -47.23 -17.18 33.99
N VAL A 27 -47.02 -18.06 34.98
CA VAL A 27 -45.67 -18.35 35.50
C VAL A 27 -44.81 -19.04 34.44
N SER A 28 -45.37 -19.98 33.67
CA SER A 28 -44.63 -20.63 32.59
C SER A 28 -44.22 -19.62 31.49
N LEU A 29 -45.14 -18.73 31.10
CA LEU A 29 -44.90 -17.69 30.10
C LEU A 29 -43.88 -16.66 30.60
N SER A 30 -43.94 -16.26 31.87
CA SER A 30 -42.96 -15.33 32.44
C SER A 30 -41.57 -15.95 32.58
N MET A 31 -41.48 -17.23 32.95
CA MET A 31 -40.20 -17.95 32.96
C MET A 31 -39.63 -18.10 31.55
N VAL A 32 -40.42 -18.52 30.57
CA VAL A 32 -39.98 -18.64 29.17
C VAL A 32 -39.56 -17.27 28.62
N SER A 33 -40.30 -16.20 28.94
CA SER A 33 -39.94 -14.83 28.54
C SER A 33 -38.62 -14.38 29.17
N ASN A 34 -38.40 -14.61 30.47
CA ASN A 34 -37.17 -14.24 31.17
C ASN A 34 -35.97 -15.03 30.67
N VAL A 35 -36.15 -16.31 30.38
CA VAL A 35 -35.11 -17.16 29.79
C VAL A 35 -34.79 -16.68 28.37
N GLY A 36 -35.79 -16.31 27.58
CA GLY A 36 -35.62 -15.75 26.24
C GLY A 36 -34.87 -14.41 26.22
N THR A 37 -35.14 -13.51 27.15
CA THR A 37 -34.42 -12.22 27.26
C THR A 37 -32.97 -12.42 27.70
N VAL A 38 -32.71 -13.33 28.65
CA VAL A 38 -31.34 -13.69 29.06
C VAL A 38 -30.56 -14.28 27.88
N TYR A 39 -31.18 -15.14 27.06
CA TYR A 39 -30.52 -15.66 25.87
C TYR A 39 -30.17 -14.54 24.88
N LEU A 40 -31.11 -13.66 24.53
CA LEU A 40 -30.85 -12.55 23.60
C LEU A 40 -29.73 -11.61 24.10
N ASP A 41 -29.71 -11.31 25.40
CA ASP A 41 -28.66 -10.49 26.02
C ASP A 41 -27.28 -11.17 25.96
N GLN A 42 -27.24 -12.50 26.16
CA GLN A 42 -26.02 -13.29 26.01
C GLN A 42 -25.49 -13.30 24.57
N LEU A 43 -26.36 -13.42 23.57
CA LEU A 43 -25.96 -13.39 22.15
C LEU A 43 -25.32 -12.04 21.81
N ASN A 44 -25.96 -10.94 22.20
CA ASN A 44 -25.46 -9.59 21.94
C ASN A 44 -24.12 -9.36 22.64
N SER A 45 -24.01 -9.77 23.91
CA SER A 45 -22.77 -9.64 24.68
C SER A 45 -21.61 -10.42 24.02
N ALA A 46 -21.85 -11.66 23.61
CA ALA A 46 -20.86 -12.48 22.93
C ALA A 46 -20.46 -11.89 21.56
N ALA A 47 -21.40 -11.33 20.80
CA ALA A 47 -21.13 -10.66 19.53
C ALA A 47 -20.21 -9.43 19.71
N PHE A 48 -20.50 -8.54 20.66
CA PHE A 48 -19.66 -7.38 20.94
C PHE A 48 -18.25 -7.78 21.42
N LEU A 49 -18.13 -8.86 22.19
CA LEU A 49 -16.84 -9.42 22.60
C LEU A 49 -16.05 -9.94 21.39
N ALA A 50 -16.69 -10.65 20.47
CA ALA A 50 -16.06 -11.13 19.24
C ALA A 50 -15.62 -9.97 18.32
N GLU A 51 -16.44 -8.93 18.17
CA GLU A 51 -16.05 -7.71 17.42
C GLU A 51 -14.85 -7.01 18.04
N SER A 52 -14.84 -6.89 19.38
CA SER A 52 -13.73 -6.31 20.12
C SER A 52 -12.44 -7.11 19.89
N GLY A 53 -12.54 -8.45 19.90
CA GLY A 53 -11.42 -9.31 19.56
C GLY A 53 -10.92 -9.12 18.13
N LEU A 54 -11.80 -8.90 17.15
CA LEU A 54 -11.38 -8.59 15.78
C LEU A 54 -10.73 -7.20 15.65
N GLN A 55 -11.15 -6.20 16.42
CA GLN A 55 -10.43 -4.92 16.49
C GLN A 55 -9.03 -5.07 17.09
N GLN A 56 -8.90 -5.90 18.12
CA GLN A 56 -7.60 -6.22 18.70
C GLN A 56 -6.73 -7.01 17.71
N ALA A 57 -7.30 -7.95 16.96
CA ALA A 57 -6.59 -8.70 15.91
C ALA A 57 -6.05 -7.76 14.82
N LYS A 58 -6.89 -6.84 14.33
CA LYS A 58 -6.49 -5.76 13.42
C LYS A 58 -5.33 -4.97 13.99
N SER A 59 -5.44 -4.51 15.24
CA SER A 59 -4.37 -3.78 15.92
C SER A 59 -3.08 -4.59 15.95
N ASN A 60 -3.11 -5.82 16.45
CA ASN A 60 -1.94 -6.70 16.56
C ASN A 60 -1.23 -6.94 15.23
N LEU A 61 -1.97 -7.10 14.14
CA LEU A 61 -1.41 -7.37 12.81
C LEU A 61 -0.90 -6.10 12.10
N THR A 62 -1.42 -4.92 12.43
CA THR A 62 -1.06 -3.68 11.72
C THR A 62 -0.37 -2.64 12.59
N GLN A 63 0.12 -3.00 13.78
CA GLN A 63 0.81 -2.07 14.68
C GLN A 63 1.96 -1.35 13.99
N ALA A 64 2.06 -0.03 14.13
CA ALA A 64 3.21 0.73 13.65
C ALA A 64 4.53 0.26 14.30
N ILE A 65 4.51 -0.07 15.59
CA ILE A 65 5.68 -0.60 16.30
C ILE A 65 5.86 -2.07 15.90
N ILE A 66 6.84 -2.35 15.03
CA ILE A 66 7.10 -3.69 14.49
C ILE A 66 7.37 -4.73 15.60
N ALA A 67 8.08 -4.36 16.67
CA ALA A 67 8.38 -5.28 17.78
C ALA A 67 7.12 -5.77 18.53
N ASN A 68 6.03 -5.01 18.48
CA ASN A 68 4.75 -5.36 19.09
C ASN A 68 3.77 -5.98 18.08
N ARG A 69 4.11 -5.97 16.79
CA ARG A 69 3.28 -6.52 15.74
C ARG A 69 3.34 -8.05 15.82
N GLN A 70 2.19 -8.71 15.78
CA GLN A 70 2.12 -10.17 15.68
C GLN A 70 2.15 -10.59 14.23
N SER A 71 2.74 -11.76 13.95
CA SER A 71 2.55 -12.45 12.67
C SER A 71 1.14 -13.04 12.63
N CYS A 72 0.61 -13.27 11.43
CA CYS A 72 -0.65 -13.97 11.26
C CYS A 72 -0.55 -15.40 11.79
N ALA A 73 0.55 -16.11 11.53
CA ALA A 73 0.77 -17.45 12.08
C ALA A 73 0.82 -17.47 13.62
N GLY A 74 1.38 -16.41 14.22
CA GLY A 74 1.50 -16.22 15.66
C GLY A 74 0.31 -15.52 16.31
N LEU A 75 -0.76 -15.22 15.56
CA LEU A 75 -1.95 -14.57 16.09
C LEU A 75 -2.65 -15.54 17.06
N ASN A 76 -2.47 -15.28 18.35
CA ASN A 76 -3.09 -16.01 19.43
C ASN A 76 -3.16 -15.10 20.67
N SER A 77 -4.36 -14.76 21.12
CA SER A 77 -4.56 -13.93 22.31
C SER A 77 -5.93 -14.19 22.92
N THR A 78 -6.02 -14.21 24.25
CA THR A 78 -7.29 -14.27 24.97
C THR A 78 -7.32 -13.18 26.02
N LEU A 79 -8.39 -12.41 26.06
CA LEU A 79 -8.63 -11.38 27.06
C LEU A 79 -9.91 -11.70 27.83
N SER A 80 -9.80 -11.74 29.15
CA SER A 80 -10.93 -11.91 30.06
C SER A 80 -11.32 -10.57 30.69
N LEU A 81 -12.61 -10.25 30.62
CA LEU A 81 -13.26 -9.08 31.20
C LEU A 81 -14.28 -9.56 32.25
N SER A 82 -14.79 -8.65 33.08
CA SER A 82 -15.88 -8.97 34.01
C SER A 82 -17.18 -9.35 33.29
N THR A 83 -17.33 -8.94 32.03
CA THR A 83 -18.50 -9.15 31.18
C THR A 83 -18.36 -10.33 30.21
N GLY A 84 -17.29 -11.12 30.31
CA GLY A 84 -17.03 -12.27 29.45
C GLY A 84 -15.57 -12.31 28.99
N ASN A 85 -15.24 -13.09 27.98
CA ASN A 85 -13.92 -13.09 27.38
C ASN A 85 -14.02 -13.07 25.85
N PHE A 86 -12.92 -12.76 25.19
CA PHE A 86 -12.75 -13.11 23.79
C PHE A 86 -11.39 -13.76 23.58
N SER A 87 -11.33 -14.70 22.64
CA SER A 87 -10.10 -15.22 22.08
C SER A 87 -9.95 -14.80 20.63
N ILE A 88 -8.71 -14.73 20.17
CA ILE A 88 -8.32 -14.37 18.81
C ILE A 88 -7.31 -15.41 18.37
N ALA A 89 -7.52 -15.96 17.18
CA ALA A 89 -6.58 -16.84 16.52
C ALA A 89 -6.55 -16.58 15.02
N ARG A 90 -5.57 -17.16 14.31
CA ARG A 90 -5.70 -17.32 12.86
C ARG A 90 -6.84 -18.27 12.52
N ALA A 91 -7.61 -17.98 11.49
CA ALA A 91 -8.69 -18.86 11.06
C ALA A 91 -8.15 -20.19 10.52
N THR A 92 -8.61 -21.31 11.09
CA THR A 92 -8.23 -22.69 10.70
C THR A 92 -9.43 -23.61 10.46
N ASN A 93 -10.65 -23.08 10.60
CA ASN A 93 -11.92 -23.78 10.47
C ASN A 93 -12.23 -24.28 9.04
N LEU A 94 -11.47 -23.86 8.03
CA LEU A 94 -11.60 -24.31 6.65
C LEU A 94 -10.23 -24.82 6.14
N PRO A 95 -10.14 -25.99 5.51
CA PRO A 95 -8.88 -26.51 4.98
C PRO A 95 -8.20 -25.55 4.00
N ALA A 96 -8.98 -24.78 3.26
CA ALA A 96 -8.45 -23.75 2.39
C ALA A 96 -7.56 -22.77 3.18
N ASN A 97 -7.91 -22.42 4.42
CA ASN A 97 -7.20 -21.45 5.27
C ASN A 97 -5.92 -22.04 5.91
N ASN A 98 -5.49 -23.24 5.53
CA ASN A 98 -4.23 -23.81 6.01
C ASN A 98 -3.00 -22.94 5.66
N ILE A 99 -3.08 -22.20 4.55
CA ILE A 99 -2.08 -21.19 4.15
C ILE A 99 -2.63 -19.83 4.57
N ASN A 100 -2.25 -19.35 5.76
CA ASN A 100 -2.69 -18.08 6.35
C ASN A 100 -1.49 -17.47 7.10
N PRO A 101 -0.96 -16.31 6.68
CA PRO A 101 -1.56 -15.35 5.75
C PRO A 101 -1.57 -15.86 4.30
N ARG A 102 -2.56 -15.44 3.53
CA ARG A 102 -2.72 -15.82 2.14
C ARG A 102 -1.96 -14.86 1.25
N TYR A 103 -0.80 -15.28 0.78
CA TYR A 103 -0.05 -14.63 -0.28
C TYR A 103 -0.34 -15.35 -1.60
N ALA A 104 -1.19 -14.75 -2.43
CA ALA A 104 -1.75 -15.42 -3.59
C ALA A 104 -1.94 -14.47 -4.77
N TYR A 105 -1.89 -15.03 -5.98
CA TYR A 105 -2.30 -14.32 -7.17
C TYR A 105 -3.00 -15.25 -8.16
N ALA A 106 -3.87 -14.63 -8.96
CA ALA A 106 -4.46 -15.21 -10.16
C ALA A 106 -4.40 -14.17 -11.28
N THR A 107 -4.93 -14.51 -12.45
CA THR A 107 -5.03 -13.61 -13.59
C THR A 107 -6.49 -13.40 -13.98
N LEU A 108 -6.83 -12.18 -14.41
CA LEU A 108 -8.13 -11.89 -15.00
C LEU A 108 -8.30 -12.69 -16.30
N THR A 109 -9.42 -13.39 -16.44
CA THR A 109 -9.74 -14.08 -17.70
C THR A 109 -10.32 -13.12 -18.74
N MET A 110 -10.98 -12.05 -18.29
CA MET A 110 -11.52 -10.99 -19.14
C MET A 110 -11.23 -9.61 -18.54
N GLY A 111 -10.91 -8.65 -19.40
CA GLY A 111 -10.80 -7.25 -19.02
C GLY A 111 -12.19 -6.61 -18.85
N PHE A 112 -12.23 -5.48 -18.14
CA PHE A 112 -13.45 -4.71 -17.91
C PHE A 112 -13.16 -3.21 -17.82
N THR A 113 -14.19 -2.38 -17.96
CA THR A 113 -14.09 -0.91 -17.95
C THR A 113 -14.93 -0.27 -16.85
N ALA A 114 -14.67 1.01 -16.56
CA ALA A 114 -15.23 1.80 -15.45
C ALA A 114 -16.76 1.90 -15.45
N ALA A 115 -17.38 1.78 -16.62
CA ALA A 115 -18.85 1.86 -16.77
C ALA A 115 -19.57 0.60 -16.24
N SER A 116 -18.81 -0.42 -15.83
CA SER A 116 -19.35 -1.68 -15.34
C SER A 116 -19.52 -1.58 -13.82
N SER A 117 -20.75 -1.61 -13.32
CA SER A 117 -21.03 -1.99 -11.94
C SER A 117 -20.66 -3.46 -11.78
N ILE A 118 -19.37 -3.76 -11.58
CA ILE A 118 -18.92 -5.14 -11.47
C ILE A 118 -19.40 -5.71 -10.14
N THR A 119 -20.18 -6.77 -10.19
CA THR A 119 -20.56 -7.56 -9.02
C THR A 119 -19.72 -8.83 -8.92
N THR A 120 -18.98 -9.17 -9.98
CA THR A 120 -18.13 -10.36 -10.08
C THR A 120 -16.81 -10.05 -10.76
N LEU A 121 -15.77 -10.80 -10.41
CA LEU A 121 -14.47 -10.84 -11.07
C LEU A 121 -14.21 -12.26 -11.56
N SER A 122 -13.89 -12.38 -12.86
CA SER A 122 -13.54 -13.66 -13.47
C SER A 122 -12.02 -13.83 -13.50
N VAL A 123 -11.53 -14.88 -12.86
CA VAL A 123 -10.11 -15.23 -12.71
C VAL A 123 -9.86 -16.66 -13.16
N ASN A 124 -8.60 -16.99 -13.50
CA ASN A 124 -8.27 -18.33 -13.96
C ASN A 124 -8.26 -19.40 -12.85
N ASP A 125 -8.08 -19.00 -11.60
CA ASP A 125 -8.09 -19.89 -10.43
C ASP A 125 -8.52 -19.12 -9.18
N THR A 126 -9.63 -19.52 -8.54
CA THR A 126 -10.08 -18.95 -7.27
C THR A 126 -9.56 -19.68 -6.04
N SER A 127 -9.03 -20.90 -6.18
CA SER A 127 -8.65 -21.75 -5.05
C SER A 127 -7.52 -21.16 -4.18
N VAL A 128 -6.74 -20.27 -4.77
CA VAL A 128 -5.65 -19.53 -4.12
C VAL A 128 -6.14 -18.44 -3.17
N PHE A 129 -7.35 -17.91 -3.37
CA PHE A 129 -7.91 -16.80 -2.59
C PHE A 129 -8.64 -17.29 -1.33
N SER A 130 -8.88 -16.36 -0.39
CA SER A 130 -9.72 -16.62 0.79
C SER A 130 -11.16 -16.98 0.41
N PRO A 131 -11.72 -18.09 0.94
CA PRO A 131 -13.06 -18.55 0.59
C PRO A 131 -14.18 -17.66 1.16
N LEU A 132 -13.94 -16.97 2.27
CA LEU A 132 -14.94 -16.16 3.00
C LEU A 132 -14.88 -14.68 2.63
N GLY A 133 -14.45 -14.38 1.40
CA GLY A 133 -14.21 -13.02 0.96
C GLY A 133 -12.81 -12.51 1.33
N GLY A 134 -12.49 -11.34 0.81
CA GLY A 134 -11.18 -10.75 1.01
C GLY A 134 -10.97 -9.47 0.23
N ARG A 135 -9.78 -8.91 0.39
CA ARG A 135 -9.29 -7.75 -0.37
C ARG A 135 -8.30 -8.24 -1.42
N VAL A 136 -8.43 -7.75 -2.65
CA VAL A 136 -7.52 -8.03 -3.76
C VAL A 136 -7.10 -6.74 -4.44
N LEU A 137 -5.91 -6.73 -5.01
CA LEU A 137 -5.36 -5.63 -5.79
C LEU A 137 -5.26 -6.04 -7.25
N ILE A 138 -5.68 -5.16 -8.16
CA ILE A 138 -5.49 -5.31 -9.60
C ILE A 138 -4.82 -4.01 -10.08
N GLY A 139 -3.62 -4.12 -10.66
CA GLY A 139 -2.76 -2.94 -10.80
C GLY A 139 -2.47 -2.35 -9.41
N ASP A 140 -2.78 -1.07 -9.23
CA ASP A 140 -2.75 -0.33 -7.95
C ASP A 140 -4.16 -0.10 -7.35
N GLU A 141 -5.21 -0.63 -7.98
CA GLU A 141 -6.60 -0.46 -7.53
C GLU A 141 -7.03 -1.56 -6.55
N VAL A 142 -7.77 -1.16 -5.52
CA VAL A 142 -8.19 -2.05 -4.44
C VAL A 142 -9.65 -2.47 -4.58
N PHE A 143 -9.88 -3.78 -4.56
CA PHE A 143 -11.18 -4.42 -4.62
C PHE A 143 -11.42 -5.24 -3.35
N SER A 144 -12.69 -5.38 -2.95
CA SER A 144 -13.13 -6.43 -2.04
C SER A 144 -14.07 -7.38 -2.75
N TYR A 145 -14.15 -8.62 -2.29
CA TYR A 145 -15.15 -9.60 -2.71
C TYR A 145 -15.71 -10.31 -1.48
N MET A 146 -16.95 -10.79 -1.57
CA MET A 146 -17.67 -11.42 -0.45
C MET A 146 -17.56 -12.94 -0.46
N ALA A 147 -17.51 -13.57 -1.63
CA ALA A 147 -17.51 -15.02 -1.75
C ALA A 147 -16.85 -15.53 -3.03
N ILE A 148 -16.44 -16.79 -3.00
CA ILE A 148 -16.06 -17.57 -4.19
C ILE A 148 -17.29 -18.36 -4.64
N THR A 149 -17.77 -18.14 -5.86
CA THR A 149 -18.97 -18.82 -6.39
C THR A 149 -18.64 -20.13 -7.09
N ASN A 150 -17.50 -20.19 -7.77
CA ASN A 150 -16.97 -21.37 -8.45
C ASN A 150 -15.44 -21.22 -8.60
N SER A 151 -14.79 -22.14 -9.30
CA SER A 151 -13.32 -22.17 -9.50
C SER A 151 -12.74 -20.98 -10.28
N THR A 152 -13.59 -20.10 -10.83
CA THR A 152 -13.17 -18.98 -11.71
C THR A 152 -13.83 -17.64 -11.36
N THR A 153 -14.72 -17.58 -10.37
CA THR A 153 -15.53 -16.38 -10.11
C THR A 153 -15.49 -15.95 -8.64
N LEU A 154 -15.01 -14.72 -8.40
CA LEU A 154 -15.22 -13.98 -7.16
C LEU A 154 -16.50 -13.15 -7.28
N SER A 155 -17.35 -13.14 -6.25
CA SER A 155 -18.66 -12.50 -6.26
C SER A 155 -18.85 -11.54 -5.08
N GLY A 156 -19.84 -10.65 -5.20
CA GLY A 156 -20.05 -9.54 -4.27
C GLY A 156 -18.90 -8.54 -4.31
N VAL A 157 -18.38 -8.29 -5.52
CA VAL A 157 -17.20 -7.44 -5.70
C VAL A 157 -17.58 -5.98 -5.47
N SER A 158 -16.77 -5.28 -4.67
CA SER A 158 -16.80 -3.82 -4.53
C SER A 158 -15.45 -3.25 -4.91
N ARG A 159 -15.47 -2.16 -5.67
CA ARG A 159 -14.29 -1.53 -6.27
C ARG A 159 -13.89 -0.27 -5.51
N ALA A 160 -12.64 0.17 -5.68
CA ALA A 160 -12.15 1.46 -5.20
C ALA A 160 -12.28 1.63 -3.67
N MET A 161 -12.00 0.56 -2.92
CA MET A 161 -12.22 0.49 -1.47
C MET A 161 -11.26 1.36 -0.64
N ASP A 162 -10.40 2.13 -1.30
CA ASP A 162 -9.43 3.08 -0.73
C ASP A 162 -9.38 4.39 -1.56
N GLY A 163 -10.39 4.64 -2.40
CA GLY A 163 -10.45 5.78 -3.30
C GLY A 163 -9.57 5.66 -4.55
N SER A 164 -8.88 4.53 -4.77
CA SER A 164 -8.19 4.22 -6.03
C SER A 164 -9.16 4.23 -7.22
N ARG A 165 -8.67 4.63 -8.39
CA ARG A 165 -9.49 4.78 -9.60
C ARG A 165 -8.72 4.37 -10.84
N ALA A 166 -9.01 3.18 -11.35
CA ALA A 166 -8.69 2.83 -12.73
C ALA A 166 -9.94 3.03 -13.61
N VAL A 167 -9.78 3.17 -14.93
CA VAL A 167 -10.89 3.20 -15.89
C VAL A 167 -11.03 1.87 -16.60
N ASN A 168 -10.00 1.05 -16.60
CA ASN A 168 -10.03 -0.27 -17.22
C ASN A 168 -8.98 -1.17 -16.60
N HIS A 169 -9.32 -2.45 -16.57
CA HIS A 169 -8.38 -3.55 -16.38
C HIS A 169 -8.40 -4.43 -17.62
N VAL A 170 -7.25 -4.99 -17.94
CA VAL A 170 -7.06 -5.77 -19.15
C VAL A 170 -7.02 -7.26 -18.82
N ALA A 171 -7.37 -8.12 -19.78
CA ALA A 171 -7.23 -9.56 -19.60
C ALA A 171 -5.78 -9.93 -19.27
N SER A 172 -5.60 -11.03 -18.54
CA SER A 172 -4.32 -11.52 -18.04
C SER A 172 -3.59 -10.57 -17.08
N GLU A 173 -4.26 -9.54 -16.55
CA GLU A 173 -3.73 -8.72 -15.47
C GLU A 173 -3.77 -9.50 -14.14
N LEU A 174 -2.78 -9.27 -13.29
CA LEU A 174 -2.65 -9.97 -12.02
C LEU A 174 -3.66 -9.45 -11.00
N VAL A 175 -4.40 -10.38 -10.40
CA VAL A 175 -5.26 -10.17 -9.22
C VAL A 175 -4.51 -10.73 -8.02
N SER A 176 -4.09 -9.85 -7.11
CA SER A 176 -3.19 -10.18 -6.01
C SER A 176 -3.88 -10.07 -4.65
N GLN A 177 -3.62 -11.01 -3.76
CA GLN A 177 -4.08 -10.99 -2.37
C GLN A 177 -2.89 -11.17 -1.43
N TYR A 178 -2.82 -10.33 -0.41
CA TYR A 178 -2.01 -10.58 0.78
C TYR A 178 -2.79 -10.21 2.03
N GLN A 179 -3.39 -11.22 2.67
CA GLN A 179 -4.26 -10.98 3.82
C GLN A 179 -4.13 -12.09 4.88
N CYS A 180 -4.26 -11.70 6.14
CA CYS A 180 -4.46 -12.61 7.25
C CYS A 180 -5.95 -12.74 7.54
N VAL A 181 -6.48 -13.95 7.67
CA VAL A 181 -7.85 -14.15 8.16
C VAL A 181 -7.77 -14.39 9.66
N ALA A 182 -8.24 -13.41 10.43
CA ALA A 182 -8.37 -13.49 11.88
C ALA A 182 -9.72 -14.07 12.25
N ASP A 183 -9.73 -14.89 13.30
CA ASP A 183 -10.88 -15.50 13.92
C ASP A 183 -10.99 -14.99 15.35
N SER A 184 -12.18 -14.59 15.79
CA SER A 184 -12.42 -14.20 17.17
C SER A 184 -13.64 -14.88 17.73
N VAL A 185 -13.48 -15.50 18.90
CA VAL A 185 -14.56 -16.15 19.65
C VAL A 185 -14.83 -15.32 20.90
N GLY A 186 -15.96 -14.62 20.96
CA GLY A 186 -16.45 -13.95 22.14
C GLY A 186 -17.32 -14.89 22.97
N THR A 187 -17.05 -14.99 24.28
CA THR A 187 -17.90 -15.74 25.21
C THR A 187 -18.40 -14.87 26.36
N SER A 188 -19.71 -14.88 26.56
CA SER A 188 -20.40 -14.32 27.72
C SER A 188 -19.99 -15.08 29.01
N PRO A 189 -20.15 -14.51 30.22
CA PRO A 189 -19.64 -15.11 31.48
C PRO A 189 -20.19 -16.50 31.82
N VAL A 190 -21.23 -16.95 31.11
CA VAL A 190 -21.85 -18.27 31.30
C VAL A 190 -21.55 -19.14 30.08
N SER A 191 -20.84 -20.24 30.30
CA SER A 191 -20.34 -21.16 29.25
C SER A 191 -21.43 -22.07 28.65
N THR A 192 -22.42 -21.49 27.97
CA THR A 192 -23.43 -22.23 27.17
C THR A 192 -23.26 -21.94 25.69
N ALA A 193 -23.84 -22.76 24.79
CA ALA A 193 -23.75 -22.57 23.35
C ALA A 193 -24.24 -21.18 22.88
N PHE A 194 -25.29 -20.65 23.53
CA PHE A 194 -25.84 -19.31 23.28
C PHE A 194 -24.96 -18.19 23.85
N GLY A 195 -24.06 -18.50 24.77
CA GLY A 195 -23.09 -17.56 25.32
C GLY A 195 -21.85 -17.38 24.45
N SER A 196 -21.74 -18.01 23.28
CA SER A 196 -20.55 -17.92 22.42
C SER A 196 -20.91 -17.39 21.02
N ARG A 197 -20.03 -16.56 20.46
CA ARG A 197 -20.10 -16.06 19.08
C ARG A 197 -18.72 -16.05 18.46
N GLN A 198 -18.65 -16.46 17.20
CA GLN A 198 -17.41 -16.50 16.45
C GLN A 198 -17.53 -15.70 15.17
N TYR A 199 -16.62 -14.74 14.99
CA TYR A 199 -16.53 -13.87 13.82
C TYR A 199 -15.17 -13.98 13.15
N GLN A 200 -15.16 -13.80 11.83
CA GLN A 200 -13.94 -13.79 11.02
C GLN A 200 -13.79 -12.51 10.22
N MET A 201 -12.55 -12.07 10.02
CA MET A 201 -12.22 -10.87 9.24
C MET A 201 -10.89 -11.03 8.51
N GLY A 202 -10.89 -10.69 7.22
CA GLY A 202 -9.67 -10.57 6.42
C GLY A 202 -8.98 -9.23 6.64
N ILE A 203 -7.69 -9.25 6.95
CA ILE A 203 -6.87 -8.06 7.24
C ILE A 203 -5.68 -8.05 6.28
N GLN A 204 -5.69 -7.08 5.36
CA GLN A 204 -4.61 -6.84 4.40
C GLN A 204 -3.29 -6.61 5.14
N GLN A 205 -2.25 -7.32 4.72
CA GLN A 205 -0.93 -7.23 5.31
C GLN A 205 -0.04 -6.27 4.51
N PRO A 206 0.75 -5.40 5.17
CA PRO A 206 1.67 -4.51 4.49
C PRO A 206 2.89 -5.28 3.98
N VAL A 207 3.38 -4.90 2.80
CA VAL A 207 4.60 -5.40 2.17
C VAL A 207 5.49 -4.22 1.81
N ALA A 208 6.79 -4.38 1.90
CA ALA A 208 7.73 -3.42 1.32
C ALA A 208 8.73 -4.16 0.42
N PHE A 209 9.10 -3.53 -0.68
CA PHE A 209 10.20 -3.97 -1.53
C PHE A 209 11.33 -2.96 -1.45
N THR A 210 12.56 -3.44 -1.41
CA THR A 210 13.76 -2.60 -1.51
C THR A 210 14.74 -3.22 -2.50
N VAL A 211 15.47 -2.36 -3.20
CA VAL A 211 16.46 -2.76 -4.21
C VAL A 211 17.78 -2.05 -3.97
N GLY A 212 18.88 -2.69 -4.36
CA GLY A 212 20.22 -2.19 -4.01
C GLY A 212 21.34 -2.62 -4.93
N GLN A 213 22.56 -2.51 -4.41
CA GLN A 213 23.78 -3.00 -5.04
C GLN A 213 23.74 -4.52 -5.23
N ASP A 214 24.60 -5.02 -6.12
CA ASP A 214 24.84 -6.45 -6.39
C ASP A 214 23.57 -7.30 -6.64
N GLY A 215 22.54 -6.67 -7.19
CA GLY A 215 21.29 -7.33 -7.57
C GLY A 215 20.37 -7.65 -6.40
N VAL A 216 20.64 -7.09 -5.22
CA VAL A 216 19.80 -7.25 -4.04
C VAL A 216 18.41 -6.71 -4.33
N ILE A 217 17.43 -7.60 -4.22
CA ILE A 217 16.01 -7.27 -4.13
C ILE A 217 15.51 -7.97 -2.88
N LEU A 218 15.00 -7.22 -1.92
CA LEU A 218 14.41 -7.76 -0.70
C LEU A 218 12.94 -7.43 -0.61
N ARG A 219 12.19 -8.34 0.00
CA ARG A 219 10.78 -8.17 0.35
C ARG A 219 10.62 -8.27 1.86
N TRP A 220 9.91 -7.31 2.45
CA TRP A 220 9.45 -7.40 3.83
C TRP A 220 8.11 -8.11 3.90
N ASN A 221 7.97 -8.99 4.88
CA ASN A 221 6.71 -9.64 5.26
C ASN A 221 6.15 -10.56 4.17
N SER A 222 6.76 -11.74 4.04
CA SER A 222 6.28 -12.83 3.17
C SER A 222 5.47 -13.88 3.93
N ASP A 223 4.84 -14.79 3.20
CA ASP A 223 4.09 -15.93 3.75
C ASP A 223 4.98 -16.92 4.50
N ALA A 224 6.23 -17.08 4.07
CA ALA A 224 7.21 -17.94 4.75
C ALA A 224 8.04 -17.20 5.81
N SER A 225 8.08 -15.86 5.79
CA SER A 225 8.93 -15.03 6.65
C SER A 225 8.21 -13.74 7.06
N GLU A 226 7.12 -13.91 7.81
CA GLU A 226 6.36 -12.80 8.38
C GLU A 226 7.23 -11.96 9.32
N LEU A 227 7.07 -10.63 9.27
CA LEU A 227 7.86 -9.67 10.06
C LEU A 227 9.38 -9.78 9.85
N GLN A 228 9.82 -10.26 8.68
CA GLN A 228 11.23 -10.37 8.31
C GLN A 228 11.44 -9.94 6.85
N TRP A 229 12.69 -9.57 6.53
CA TRP A 229 13.14 -9.36 5.16
C TRP A 229 13.61 -10.67 4.52
N GLU A 230 13.13 -10.96 3.32
CA GLU A 230 13.51 -12.11 2.51
C GLU A 230 14.16 -11.63 1.20
N ALA A 231 15.15 -12.37 0.69
CA ALA A 231 15.79 -12.09 -0.58
C ALA A 231 15.00 -12.69 -1.75
N MET A 232 14.78 -11.91 -2.80
CA MET A 232 14.15 -12.33 -4.06
C MET A 232 15.07 -12.17 -5.29
N SER A 233 16.34 -11.83 -5.06
CA SER A 233 17.32 -11.33 -6.03
C SER A 233 17.14 -11.82 -7.47
N ALA A 234 17.12 -10.88 -8.41
CA ALA A 234 16.91 -11.18 -9.83
C ALA A 234 18.21 -11.31 -10.62
N GLY A 235 19.38 -11.01 -10.06
CA GLY A 235 20.64 -10.99 -10.79
C GLY A 235 21.77 -10.43 -9.93
N SER A 236 22.78 -9.83 -10.55
CA SER A 236 23.99 -9.33 -9.86
C SER A 236 24.36 -7.89 -10.24
N PHE A 237 23.37 -7.03 -10.49
CA PHE A 237 23.62 -5.66 -10.94
C PHE A 237 22.97 -4.61 -10.05
N VAL A 238 23.55 -3.42 -10.01
CA VAL A 238 23.10 -2.33 -9.13
C VAL A 238 21.74 -1.82 -9.59
N TYR A 239 20.70 -2.03 -8.79
CA TYR A 239 19.38 -1.43 -8.98
C TYR A 239 19.30 -0.08 -8.28
N ASN A 240 18.84 0.95 -9.01
CA ASN A 240 18.77 2.32 -8.51
C ASN A 240 17.36 2.68 -8.00
N ALA A 241 16.31 2.16 -8.64
CA ALA A 241 14.93 2.47 -8.29
C ALA A 241 13.99 1.28 -8.49
N ILE A 242 12.92 1.26 -7.70
CA ILE A 242 11.82 0.30 -7.79
C ILE A 242 10.47 1.03 -7.82
N SER A 243 9.54 0.51 -8.63
CA SER A 243 8.13 0.88 -8.58
C SER A 243 7.29 -0.39 -8.61
N ALA A 244 6.41 -0.54 -7.63
CA ALA A 244 5.54 -1.69 -7.46
C ALA A 244 4.08 -1.23 -7.42
N LEU A 245 3.23 -1.92 -8.17
CA LEU A 245 1.79 -1.67 -8.25
C LEU A 245 1.04 -2.48 -7.19
N ASN A 246 1.40 -3.75 -7.08
CA ASN A 246 0.87 -4.69 -6.10
C ASN A 246 1.95 -5.70 -5.71
N TYR A 247 1.56 -6.71 -4.93
CA TYR A 247 2.49 -7.68 -4.37
C TYR A 247 3.21 -8.57 -5.40
N HIS A 248 2.69 -8.65 -6.63
CA HIS A 248 3.16 -9.56 -7.67
C HIS A 248 3.49 -8.86 -8.99
N SER A 249 3.52 -7.52 -9.00
CA SER A 249 3.78 -6.72 -10.20
C SER A 249 4.61 -5.49 -9.87
N ALA A 250 5.86 -5.50 -10.32
CA ALA A 250 6.82 -4.42 -10.07
C ALA A 250 7.89 -4.35 -11.15
N TRP A 251 8.53 -3.18 -11.23
CA TRP A 251 9.69 -2.90 -12.08
C TRP A 251 10.84 -2.36 -11.23
N ALA A 252 12.04 -2.83 -11.53
CA ALA A 252 13.28 -2.28 -11.00
C ALA A 252 14.22 -1.91 -12.16
N VAL A 253 14.98 -0.83 -12.00
CA VAL A 253 15.92 -0.36 -13.02
C VAL A 253 17.29 -0.14 -12.42
N GLY A 254 18.34 -0.31 -13.23
CA GLY A 254 19.70 -0.30 -12.70
C GLY A 254 20.76 0.23 -13.65
N ASN A 255 21.99 0.16 -13.16
CA ASN A 255 23.18 0.56 -13.90
C ASN A 255 23.52 -0.46 -14.99
N SER A 256 23.99 0.06 -16.12
CA SER A 256 24.47 -0.74 -17.23
C SER A 256 26.00 -0.78 -17.24
N ASN A 257 26.57 -1.96 -17.44
CA ASN A 257 28.00 -2.15 -17.69
C ASN A 257 28.28 -2.77 -19.08
N THR A 258 27.26 -2.89 -19.93
CA THR A 258 27.29 -3.53 -21.26
C THR A 258 26.46 -2.71 -22.25
N SER A 259 26.36 -3.12 -23.52
CA SER A 259 25.51 -2.47 -24.53
C SER A 259 23.99 -2.66 -24.32
N ASN A 260 23.53 -2.86 -23.08
CA ASN A 260 22.13 -3.16 -22.75
C ASN A 260 21.64 -2.25 -21.61
N ILE A 261 20.40 -1.77 -21.65
CA ILE A 261 19.74 -1.33 -20.40
C ILE A 261 19.38 -2.55 -19.56
N ARG A 262 19.49 -2.39 -18.24
CA ARG A 262 19.19 -3.45 -17.27
C ARG A 262 17.97 -3.09 -16.46
N LEU A 263 16.98 -3.97 -16.51
CA LEU A 263 15.76 -3.89 -15.74
C LEU A 263 15.50 -5.24 -15.10
N ALA A 264 14.62 -5.26 -14.10
CA ALA A 264 13.97 -6.47 -13.64
C ALA A 264 12.48 -6.24 -13.51
N ARG A 265 11.73 -7.32 -13.73
CA ARG A 265 10.27 -7.32 -13.64
C ARG A 265 9.84 -8.43 -12.68
N LEU A 266 8.99 -8.07 -11.74
CA LEU A 266 8.22 -9.02 -10.94
C LEU A 266 6.93 -9.33 -11.69
N GLU A 267 6.72 -10.60 -12.01
CA GLU A 267 5.43 -11.12 -12.46
C GLU A 267 5.12 -12.40 -11.67
N GLY A 268 3.98 -12.41 -10.97
CA GLY A 268 3.69 -13.46 -10.01
C GLY A 268 4.68 -13.41 -8.84
N ASN A 269 5.34 -14.53 -8.54
CA ASN A 269 6.31 -14.63 -7.44
C ASN A 269 7.77 -14.50 -7.89
N THR A 270 8.02 -14.30 -9.19
CA THR A 270 9.37 -14.40 -9.74
C THR A 270 9.83 -13.06 -10.30
N TRP A 271 11.00 -12.62 -9.84
CA TRP A 271 11.73 -11.57 -10.52
C TRP A 271 12.53 -12.14 -11.68
N SER A 272 12.40 -11.51 -12.84
CA SER A 272 13.16 -11.85 -14.05
C SER A 272 14.00 -10.65 -14.50
N THR A 273 15.22 -10.90 -14.96
CA THR A 273 16.02 -9.84 -15.59
C THR A 273 15.53 -9.58 -17.00
N VAL A 274 15.56 -8.31 -17.38
CA VAL A 274 15.24 -7.85 -18.72
C VAL A 274 16.45 -7.09 -19.24
N SER A 275 16.98 -7.55 -20.36
CA SER A 275 18.07 -6.88 -21.06
C SER A 275 17.58 -6.44 -22.43
N ILE A 276 17.71 -5.15 -22.71
CA ILE A 276 17.28 -4.58 -23.99
C ILE A 276 18.51 -4.00 -24.69
N PRO A 277 18.88 -4.54 -25.87
CA PRO A 277 20.01 -4.07 -26.64
C PRO A 277 19.84 -2.61 -27.02
N ILE A 278 20.88 -1.82 -26.73
CA ILE A 278 20.96 -0.42 -27.12
C ILE A 278 22.38 -0.11 -27.62
N SER A 279 22.50 0.90 -28.48
CA SER A 279 23.79 1.19 -29.13
C SER A 279 24.89 1.69 -28.18
N GLN A 280 24.57 2.05 -26.94
CA GLN A 280 25.53 2.54 -25.94
C GLN A 280 24.99 2.31 -24.52
N PRO A 281 25.84 2.07 -23.50
CA PRO A 281 25.41 1.87 -22.11
C PRO A 281 24.67 3.09 -21.56
N ARG A 282 23.65 2.84 -20.74
CA ARG A 282 22.80 3.85 -20.09
C ARG A 282 22.47 3.39 -18.68
N ASN A 283 22.69 4.23 -17.68
CA ASN A 283 22.13 3.97 -16.36
C ASN A 283 20.68 4.44 -16.33
N LEU A 284 19.81 3.61 -15.79
CA LEU A 284 18.45 4.00 -15.45
C LEU A 284 18.39 4.25 -13.94
N ASN A 285 18.02 5.46 -13.57
CA ASN A 285 18.08 5.94 -12.19
C ASN A 285 16.71 5.98 -11.52
N GLY A 286 15.65 6.19 -12.31
CA GLY A 286 14.27 6.27 -11.82
C GLY A 286 13.33 5.44 -12.66
N VAL A 287 12.34 4.83 -12.02
CA VAL A 287 11.24 4.09 -12.67
C VAL A 287 9.93 4.39 -11.97
N ASP A 288 8.85 4.47 -12.75
CA ASP A 288 7.50 4.58 -12.22
C ASP A 288 6.53 3.79 -13.09
N ALA A 289 5.85 2.81 -12.49
CA ALA A 289 4.77 2.07 -13.12
C ALA A 289 3.46 2.81 -12.85
N VAL A 290 2.79 3.23 -13.91
CA VAL A 290 1.51 3.97 -13.84
C VAL A 290 0.37 3.01 -13.59
N SER A 291 0.47 1.84 -14.20
CA SER A 291 -0.50 0.75 -14.15
C SER A 291 0.14 -0.52 -14.69
N SER A 292 -0.63 -1.62 -14.74
CA SER A 292 -0.18 -2.87 -15.36
C SER A 292 0.08 -2.74 -16.87
N ILE A 293 -0.37 -1.65 -17.52
CA ILE A 293 -0.23 -1.45 -18.96
C ILE A 293 0.84 -0.44 -19.36
N GLU A 294 1.37 0.34 -18.42
CA GLU A 294 2.37 1.37 -18.72
C GLU A 294 3.36 1.60 -17.58
N ALA A 295 4.64 1.69 -17.94
CA ALA A 295 5.71 2.10 -17.05
C ALA A 295 6.69 3.04 -17.76
N TRP A 296 7.37 3.88 -16.98
CA TRP A 296 8.34 4.85 -17.47
C TRP A 296 9.64 4.74 -16.71
N ALA A 297 10.76 4.95 -17.39
CA ALA A 297 12.09 4.92 -16.78
C ALA A 297 12.93 6.09 -17.31
N VAL A 298 13.76 6.64 -16.43
CA VAL A 298 14.62 7.79 -16.74
C VAL A 298 16.04 7.53 -16.32
N GLY A 299 16.97 8.19 -17.00
CA GLY A 299 18.39 7.98 -16.75
C GLY A 299 19.29 8.92 -17.52
N ASP A 300 20.54 8.52 -17.66
CA ASP A 300 21.56 9.25 -18.40
C ASP A 300 21.84 8.67 -19.80
N LEU A 301 22.34 9.52 -20.69
CA LEU A 301 22.84 9.15 -22.02
C LEU A 301 24.34 8.87 -22.02
N GLY A 302 24.88 8.15 -21.01
CA GLY A 302 26.30 7.79 -20.98
C GLY A 302 27.26 8.93 -21.38
N GLN A 303 28.20 8.67 -22.30
CA GLN A 303 29.11 9.68 -22.85
C GLN A 303 28.37 10.69 -23.75
N GLY A 304 27.78 11.70 -23.14
CA GLY A 304 27.19 12.88 -23.76
C GLY A 304 26.39 13.63 -22.70
N ASN A 305 26.43 14.97 -22.70
CA ASN A 305 25.65 15.80 -21.77
C ASN A 305 24.14 15.61 -22.02
N SER A 306 23.52 14.47 -21.67
CA SER A 306 22.10 14.25 -21.99
C SER A 306 21.42 13.23 -21.07
N PHE A 307 20.09 13.30 -21.01
CA PHE A 307 19.22 12.37 -20.28
C PHE A 307 18.34 11.57 -21.25
N THR A 308 17.94 10.37 -20.84
CA THR A 308 17.05 9.50 -21.62
C THR A 308 15.76 9.23 -20.86
N ILE A 309 14.69 9.02 -21.61
CA ILE A 309 13.40 8.57 -21.09
C ILE A 309 12.99 7.37 -21.92
N PHE A 310 12.60 6.29 -21.25
CA PHE A 310 12.04 5.09 -21.84
C PHE A 310 10.59 4.93 -21.37
N ARG A 311 9.77 4.35 -22.24
CA ARG A 311 8.37 4.03 -21.99
C ARG A 311 8.14 2.56 -22.33
N TRP A 312 7.55 1.82 -21.41
CA TRP A 312 7.03 0.49 -21.63
C TRP A 312 5.53 0.53 -21.80
N THR A 313 5.03 -0.23 -22.76
CA THR A 313 3.60 -0.42 -22.97
C THR A 313 3.30 -1.90 -23.08
N ARG A 314 2.24 -2.33 -22.40
CA ARG A 314 1.73 -3.70 -22.51
C ARG A 314 1.05 -3.88 -23.87
N ASP A 315 1.43 -4.95 -24.56
CA ASP A 315 0.71 -5.48 -25.72
C ASP A 315 0.07 -6.83 -25.36
N ALA A 316 -0.51 -7.52 -26.35
CA ALA A 316 -1.13 -8.83 -26.14
C ALA A 316 -0.17 -9.92 -25.65
N SER A 317 1.14 -9.79 -25.93
CA SER A 317 2.16 -10.74 -25.45
C SER A 317 2.60 -10.45 -24.01
N ASN A 318 2.27 -9.26 -23.49
CA ASN A 318 2.74 -8.77 -22.19
C ASN A 318 4.28 -8.84 -22.06
N SER A 319 5.02 -8.67 -23.16
CA SER A 319 6.47 -8.83 -23.16
C SER A 319 7.15 -7.78 -22.26
N SER A 320 8.09 -8.26 -21.44
CA SER A 320 8.92 -7.40 -20.61
C SER A 320 9.88 -6.52 -21.44
N THR A 321 10.10 -6.84 -22.72
CA THR A 321 11.01 -6.11 -23.62
C THR A 321 10.35 -4.93 -24.35
N ASN A 322 9.07 -4.63 -24.13
CA ASN A 322 8.32 -3.60 -24.86
C ASN A 322 8.69 -2.15 -24.48
N TRP A 323 9.93 -1.92 -24.07
CA TRP A 323 10.44 -0.58 -23.79
C TRP A 323 10.90 0.09 -25.08
N CYS A 324 10.43 1.32 -25.29
CA CYS A 324 10.91 2.19 -26.34
C CYS A 324 11.59 3.42 -25.74
N ARG A 325 12.70 3.84 -26.36
CA ARG A 325 13.35 5.12 -26.05
C ARG A 325 12.58 6.24 -26.72
N LEU A 326 12.31 7.32 -25.99
CA LEU A 326 11.66 8.50 -26.58
C LEU A 326 12.59 9.21 -27.59
N PRO A 327 12.04 9.77 -28.69
CA PRO A 327 10.62 9.78 -29.05
C PRO A 327 10.12 8.41 -29.55
N CYS A 328 8.94 8.00 -29.10
CA CYS A 328 8.29 6.76 -29.55
C CYS A 328 6.76 6.84 -29.39
N SER A 329 6.03 6.17 -30.29
CA SER A 329 4.56 6.07 -30.24
C SER A 329 3.83 7.42 -30.09
N GLY A 330 4.29 8.42 -30.85
CA GLY A 330 3.74 9.79 -30.79
C GLY A 330 4.11 10.59 -29.54
N LYS A 331 4.92 10.03 -28.62
CA LYS A 331 5.45 10.75 -27.46
C LYS A 331 6.81 11.36 -27.79
N THR A 332 6.99 12.62 -27.44
CA THR A 332 8.18 13.38 -27.82
C THR A 332 8.86 14.03 -26.62
N ILE A 333 10.07 14.54 -26.84
CA ILE A 333 10.88 15.22 -25.84
C ILE A 333 11.54 16.45 -26.45
N THR A 334 11.35 17.59 -25.81
CA THR A 334 11.97 18.85 -26.20
C THR A 334 12.98 19.24 -25.14
N THR A 335 14.20 19.50 -25.59
CA THR A 335 15.29 19.83 -24.66
C THR A 335 15.69 21.30 -24.68
N SER A 336 14.84 22.15 -25.26
CA SER A 336 14.99 23.61 -25.22
C SER A 336 15.07 24.08 -23.76
N GLY A 337 15.97 25.02 -23.48
CA GLY A 337 16.18 25.55 -22.12
C GLY A 337 16.97 24.66 -21.16
N THR A 338 17.51 23.52 -21.61
CA THR A 338 18.27 22.59 -20.74
C THR A 338 19.79 22.57 -21.00
N THR A 339 20.30 23.33 -21.98
CA THR A 339 21.65 23.17 -22.56
C THR A 339 22.80 23.46 -21.60
N GLY A 340 22.60 24.30 -20.57
CA GLY A 340 23.59 24.63 -19.55
C GLY A 340 23.56 23.77 -18.27
N GLN A 341 22.66 22.77 -18.18
CA GLN A 341 22.30 22.12 -16.91
C GLN A 341 22.40 20.58 -16.90
N ARG A 342 22.95 19.93 -17.94
CA ARG A 342 22.78 18.47 -18.09
C ARG A 342 23.85 17.63 -17.37
N ARG A 343 23.45 16.57 -16.64
CA ARG A 343 23.52 15.14 -17.07
C ARG A 343 22.63 14.23 -16.21
N GLY A 344 21.70 13.53 -16.86
CA GLY A 344 20.93 12.44 -16.28
C GLY A 344 19.72 12.88 -15.46
N LEU A 345 18.59 12.23 -15.72
CA LEU A 345 17.44 12.26 -14.84
C LEU A 345 17.63 11.19 -13.75
N GLN A 346 17.23 11.51 -12.53
CA GLN A 346 17.44 10.71 -11.32
C GLN A 346 16.14 10.06 -10.85
N ALA A 347 15.01 10.77 -10.93
CA ALA A 347 13.72 10.26 -10.52
C ALA A 347 12.61 10.73 -11.45
N ILE A 348 11.53 9.96 -11.49
CA ILE A 348 10.34 10.20 -12.32
C ILE A 348 9.09 9.82 -11.51
N LYS A 349 8.02 10.59 -11.73
CA LYS A 349 6.67 10.28 -11.26
C LYS A 349 5.67 10.57 -12.36
N MET A 350 4.75 9.66 -12.56
CA MET A 350 3.74 9.69 -13.60
C MET A 350 2.37 9.58 -12.97
N TYR A 351 1.37 10.19 -13.62
CA TYR A 351 0.00 10.17 -13.13
C TYR A 351 -1.01 10.10 -14.27
N SER A 352 -2.02 9.25 -14.08
CA SER A 352 -3.12 9.06 -15.03
C SER A 352 -4.37 9.79 -14.51
N THR A 353 -4.57 11.03 -14.94
CA THR A 353 -5.76 11.82 -14.58
C THR A 353 -7.05 11.25 -15.18
N SER A 354 -6.94 10.55 -16.31
CA SER A 354 -8.07 9.86 -16.93
C SER A 354 -8.44 8.54 -16.26
N GLY A 355 -7.63 8.03 -15.33
CA GLY A 355 -7.74 6.67 -14.80
C GLY A 355 -7.48 5.54 -15.81
N SER A 356 -7.20 5.81 -17.09
CA SER A 356 -6.97 4.80 -18.14
C SER A 356 -5.75 3.89 -17.94
N GLY A 357 -4.96 4.12 -16.88
CA GLY A 357 -3.67 3.49 -16.67
C GLY A 357 -2.56 4.05 -17.55
N VAL A 358 -2.87 4.99 -18.45
CA VAL A 358 -1.89 5.70 -19.30
C VAL A 358 -1.64 7.09 -18.73
N ALA A 359 -0.36 7.41 -18.52
CA ALA A 359 0.07 8.68 -17.97
C ALA A 359 -0.42 9.85 -18.84
N SER A 360 -1.10 10.78 -18.18
CA SER A 360 -1.59 12.03 -18.76
C SER A 360 -0.72 13.21 -18.32
N VAL A 361 -0.03 13.08 -17.19
CA VAL A 361 0.91 14.06 -16.65
C VAL A 361 2.07 13.33 -15.99
N GLY A 362 3.22 13.98 -15.89
CA GLY A 362 4.39 13.41 -15.25
C GLY A 362 5.50 14.42 -15.05
N TYR A 363 6.43 14.09 -14.16
CA TYR A 363 7.54 14.94 -13.79
C TYR A 363 8.79 14.09 -13.61
N ALA A 364 9.91 14.57 -14.13
CA ALA A 364 11.20 13.93 -13.95
C ALA A 364 12.24 14.97 -13.54
N VAL A 365 13.12 14.60 -12.62
CA VAL A 365 14.09 15.52 -12.02
C VAL A 365 15.50 14.98 -12.18
N GLY A 366 16.47 15.89 -12.26
CA GLY A 366 17.88 15.55 -12.36
C GLY A 366 18.74 16.80 -12.43
N GLY A 367 19.81 16.76 -13.21
CA GLY A 367 20.67 17.92 -13.42
C GLY A 367 22.13 17.56 -13.54
N GLN A 368 23.01 18.55 -13.45
CA GLN A 368 24.45 18.34 -13.52
C GLN A 368 25.02 18.01 -12.13
N SER A 369 25.94 17.03 -12.09
CA SER A 369 26.72 16.73 -10.88
C SER A 369 27.78 17.81 -10.58
N GLY A 370 28.44 17.70 -9.41
CA GLY A 370 29.40 18.67 -8.88
C GLY A 370 28.78 19.88 -8.16
N THR A 371 29.64 20.68 -7.52
CA THR A 371 29.32 21.94 -6.81
C THR A 371 30.17 23.11 -7.38
N GLY A 372 30.05 24.32 -6.84
CA GLY A 372 30.89 25.48 -7.20
C GLY A 372 30.37 26.37 -8.32
N GLY A 373 29.04 26.49 -8.50
CA GLY A 373 28.44 27.39 -9.49
C GLY A 373 27.35 28.26 -8.87
N ASN A 374 27.31 29.54 -9.30
CA ASN A 374 26.35 30.54 -8.85
C ASN A 374 24.99 30.47 -9.58
N SER A 375 24.71 29.36 -10.24
CA SER A 375 23.52 29.17 -11.06
C SER A 375 22.91 27.79 -10.81
N ASN A 376 21.60 27.68 -11.07
CA ASN A 376 20.90 26.41 -10.97
C ASN A 376 21.50 25.37 -11.94
N ARG A 377 21.84 24.21 -11.40
CA ARG A 377 22.33 23.02 -12.12
C ARG A 377 21.27 21.92 -12.21
N GLY A 378 20.18 22.03 -11.47
CA GLY A 378 19.05 21.11 -11.53
C GLY A 378 18.25 21.24 -12.83
N VAL A 379 17.55 20.16 -13.19
CA VAL A 379 16.60 20.13 -14.31
C VAL A 379 15.31 19.49 -13.82
N VAL A 380 14.18 20.09 -14.18
CA VAL A 380 12.84 19.51 -14.00
C VAL A 380 12.18 19.44 -15.36
N MET A 381 11.76 18.25 -15.75
CA MET A 381 11.00 18.01 -16.96
C MET A 381 9.55 17.74 -16.57
N SER A 382 8.60 18.39 -17.24
CA SER A 382 7.17 18.12 -17.12
C SER A 382 6.64 17.46 -18.38
N TYR A 383 5.68 16.54 -18.22
CA TYR A 383 5.00 15.83 -19.28
C TYR A 383 3.53 16.22 -19.31
N ASN A 384 3.01 16.50 -20.50
CA ASN A 384 1.63 16.95 -20.71
C ASN A 384 0.74 15.90 -21.41
N GLY A 385 1.14 14.63 -21.38
CA GLY A 385 0.41 13.55 -22.07
C GLY A 385 0.90 13.28 -23.49
N THR A 386 1.73 14.18 -24.06
CA THR A 386 2.32 14.00 -25.40
C THR A 386 3.81 14.32 -25.42
N THR A 387 4.21 15.42 -24.78
CA THR A 387 5.57 15.95 -24.89
C THR A 387 6.17 16.21 -23.52
N TRP A 388 7.43 15.84 -23.36
CA TRP A 388 8.28 16.25 -22.24
C TRP A 388 8.92 17.61 -22.55
N SER A 389 8.75 18.58 -21.67
CA SER A 389 9.33 19.93 -21.77
C SER A 389 10.00 20.36 -20.47
N ASN A 390 10.97 21.27 -20.57
CA ASN A 390 11.62 21.86 -19.39
C ASN A 390 10.61 22.69 -18.59
N LEU A 391 10.52 22.42 -17.28
CA LEU A 391 9.85 23.26 -16.30
C LEU A 391 10.92 24.13 -15.62
N PRO A 392 10.97 25.45 -15.88
CA PRO A 392 12.01 26.30 -15.31
C PRO A 392 12.01 26.28 -13.78
N LEU A 393 13.20 26.14 -13.21
CA LEU A 393 13.41 26.21 -11.76
C LEU A 393 13.14 27.63 -11.21
N PRO A 394 12.89 27.77 -9.90
CA PRO A 394 12.90 29.07 -9.21
C PRO A 394 14.18 29.87 -9.51
N GLY A 395 14.15 31.18 -9.30
CA GLY A 395 15.25 32.10 -9.64
C GLY A 395 16.64 31.60 -9.19
N ALA A 396 17.68 31.95 -9.96
CA ALA A 396 19.04 31.41 -9.80
C ALA A 396 19.66 31.64 -8.40
N SER A 397 19.17 32.62 -7.63
CA SER A 397 19.55 32.87 -6.24
C SER A 397 19.23 31.72 -5.28
N ASN A 398 18.43 30.74 -5.69
CA ASN A 398 18.13 29.56 -4.87
C ASN A 398 19.24 28.50 -4.92
N GLU A 399 20.20 28.64 -5.84
CA GLU A 399 21.41 27.81 -5.93
C GLU A 399 21.05 26.31 -5.98
N ILE A 400 20.11 25.95 -6.85
CA ILE A 400 19.57 24.59 -6.91
C ILE A 400 20.52 23.71 -7.72
N GLY A 401 21.14 22.73 -7.04
CA GLY A 401 22.05 21.76 -7.63
C GLY A 401 21.34 20.55 -8.22
N LEU A 402 22.01 19.39 -8.17
CA LEU A 402 21.45 18.12 -8.62
C LEU A 402 20.21 17.75 -7.80
N LEU A 403 19.14 17.41 -8.50
CA LEU A 403 17.88 16.93 -7.91
C LEU A 403 17.88 15.40 -7.97
N TYR A 404 17.45 14.77 -6.87
CA TYR A 404 17.52 13.31 -6.70
C TYR A 404 16.15 12.65 -6.59
N GLY A 405 15.24 13.23 -5.81
CA GLY A 405 13.94 12.63 -5.49
C GLY A 405 12.80 13.55 -5.90
N ILE A 406 11.69 12.94 -6.31
CA ILE A 406 10.42 13.61 -6.59
C ILE A 406 9.26 12.74 -6.13
N ASP A 407 8.24 13.36 -5.54
CA ASP A 407 6.94 12.74 -5.31
C ASP A 407 5.81 13.72 -5.63
N ILE A 408 4.66 13.19 -6.03
CA ILE A 408 3.50 13.98 -6.46
C ILE A 408 2.28 13.61 -5.61
N VAL A 409 1.41 14.57 -5.36
CA VAL A 409 0.13 14.32 -4.68
C VAL A 409 -0.95 14.01 -5.72
N PRO A 410 -1.56 12.81 -5.67
CA PRO A 410 -2.73 12.49 -6.50
C PRO A 410 -3.88 13.48 -6.28
N ASN A 411 -4.61 13.83 -7.33
CA ASN A 411 -5.73 14.79 -7.26
C ASN A 411 -6.95 14.30 -8.05
N GLY A 412 -7.30 13.03 -7.85
CA GLY A 412 -8.39 12.36 -8.57
C GLY A 412 -8.24 12.48 -10.09
N SER A 413 -9.27 12.99 -10.77
CA SER A 413 -9.25 13.14 -12.23
C SER A 413 -8.59 14.43 -12.73
N ASN A 414 -7.97 15.19 -11.85
CA ASN A 414 -7.33 16.46 -12.16
C ASN A 414 -5.80 16.33 -12.12
N ASN A 415 -5.12 17.31 -12.70
CA ASN A 415 -3.67 17.38 -12.59
C ASN A 415 -3.25 17.50 -11.11
N PRO A 416 -2.11 16.90 -10.71
CA PRO A 416 -1.51 17.09 -9.40
C PRO A 416 -1.38 18.59 -9.09
N LYS A 417 -1.88 19.01 -7.92
CA LYS A 417 -1.71 20.39 -7.46
C LYS A 417 -0.36 20.60 -6.79
N ASP A 418 0.18 19.55 -6.18
CA ASP A 418 1.30 19.65 -5.24
C ASP A 418 2.39 18.61 -5.53
N ILE A 419 3.63 19.09 -5.67
CA ILE A 419 4.78 18.30 -6.11
C ILE A 419 5.97 18.69 -5.26
N PHE A 420 6.66 17.69 -4.71
CA PHE A 420 7.80 17.87 -3.84
C PHE A 420 9.04 17.28 -4.48
N ILE A 421 10.11 18.08 -4.48
CA ILE A 421 11.37 17.71 -5.11
C ILE A 421 12.48 17.96 -4.11
N VAL A 422 13.40 17.00 -4.01
CA VAL A 422 14.56 17.11 -3.14
C VAL A 422 15.85 16.95 -3.90
N GLY A 423 16.86 17.65 -3.42
CA GLY A 423 18.17 17.67 -4.04
C GLY A 423 19.22 18.26 -3.12
N ARG A 424 20.24 18.83 -3.75
CA ARG A 424 21.32 19.56 -3.08
C ARG A 424 21.52 20.95 -3.65
N SER A 425 22.32 21.76 -2.96
CA SER A 425 22.80 23.06 -3.43
C SER A 425 23.76 22.93 -4.62
N SER A 426 23.82 23.95 -5.48
CA SER A 426 24.82 24.08 -6.54
C SER A 426 26.16 24.58 -6.01
N GLN A 427 26.20 25.13 -4.80
CA GLN A 427 27.41 25.68 -4.18
C GLN A 427 28.08 24.70 -3.22
N ASN A 428 27.30 23.94 -2.46
CA ASN A 428 27.78 23.08 -1.39
C ASN A 428 26.94 21.78 -1.30
N ASN A 429 27.10 21.02 -0.21
CA ASN A 429 26.37 19.77 0.02
C ASN A 429 25.09 19.95 0.84
N ASP A 430 24.58 21.18 0.99
CA ASP A 430 23.33 21.45 1.69
C ASP A 430 22.15 20.87 0.91
N GLY A 431 21.13 20.40 1.61
CA GLY A 431 19.92 19.88 0.99
C GLY A 431 19.00 20.99 0.53
N LYS A 432 18.22 20.71 -0.52
CA LYS A 432 17.19 21.61 -1.03
C LYS A 432 15.87 20.86 -1.10
N ILE A 433 14.81 21.48 -0.60
CA ILE A 433 13.43 21.01 -0.73
C ILE A 433 12.65 22.07 -1.49
N LEU A 434 12.10 21.68 -2.63
CA LEU A 434 11.29 22.51 -3.50
C LEU A 434 9.86 21.99 -3.48
N ARG A 435 8.90 22.92 -3.55
CA ARG A 435 7.48 22.61 -3.69
C ARG A 435 6.91 23.38 -4.87
N TYR A 436 6.35 22.67 -5.83
CA TYR A 436 5.61 23.24 -6.95
C TYR A 436 4.13 23.04 -6.70
N LYS A 437 3.43 24.15 -6.41
CA LYS A 437 2.04 24.15 -5.96
C LYS A 437 1.21 25.03 -6.88
N ASP A 438 0.13 24.50 -7.44
CA ASP A 438 -0.81 25.21 -8.32
C ASP A 438 -0.12 25.96 -9.47
N GLY A 439 0.90 25.37 -10.07
CA GLY A 439 1.63 25.98 -11.17
C GLY A 439 2.74 26.95 -10.75
N VAL A 440 2.96 27.18 -9.46
CA VAL A 440 3.90 28.16 -8.92
C VAL A 440 4.87 27.53 -7.92
N TRP A 441 6.12 27.97 -7.94
CA TRP A 441 7.12 27.55 -6.97
C TRP A 441 6.92 28.24 -5.61
N SER A 442 6.89 27.45 -4.54
CA SER A 442 6.99 27.94 -3.16
C SER A 442 8.44 28.30 -2.81
N PRO A 443 8.67 29.07 -1.72
CA PRO A 443 10.02 29.31 -1.20
C PRO A 443 10.79 28.01 -0.95
N VAL A 444 12.06 27.99 -1.37
CA VAL A 444 12.93 26.81 -1.24
C VAL A 444 13.44 26.69 0.20
N ILE A 445 13.31 25.49 0.78
CA ILE A 445 13.89 25.18 2.10
C ILE A 445 15.30 24.61 1.90
N THR A 446 16.26 25.09 2.68
CA THR A 446 17.64 24.59 2.71
C THR A 446 17.91 23.84 4.01
N THR A 447 18.57 22.69 3.91
CA THR A 447 18.91 21.82 5.05
C THR A 447 20.41 21.58 5.10
N SER A 448 20.93 21.09 6.23
CA SER A 448 22.38 20.95 6.44
C SER A 448 23.06 19.85 5.60
N HIS A 449 22.30 18.94 4.98
CA HIS A 449 22.86 17.85 4.19
C HIS A 449 21.98 17.53 2.98
N GLN A 450 22.60 17.08 1.88
CA GLN A 450 21.90 16.74 0.66
C GLN A 450 20.83 15.67 0.88
N LEU A 451 19.67 15.86 0.25
CA LEU A 451 18.52 14.97 0.33
C LEU A 451 18.42 14.12 -0.94
N ARG A 452 18.06 12.85 -0.78
CA ARG A 452 18.07 11.83 -1.84
C ARG A 452 16.68 11.37 -2.26
N SER A 453 15.76 11.23 -1.31
CA SER A 453 14.40 10.76 -1.57
C SER A 453 13.40 11.54 -0.75
N VAL A 454 12.21 11.70 -1.29
CA VAL A 454 11.06 12.33 -0.65
C VAL A 454 9.84 11.45 -0.89
N SER A 455 8.95 11.39 0.11
CA SER A 455 7.66 10.74 -0.04
C SER A 455 6.58 11.58 0.64
N VAL A 456 5.43 11.70 -0.02
CA VAL A 456 4.32 12.55 0.40
C VAL A 456 3.07 11.74 0.68
N LEU A 457 2.24 12.23 1.60
CA LEU A 457 0.94 11.67 1.91
C LEU A 457 -0.10 12.80 1.99
N ASP A 458 -1.18 12.60 1.25
CA ASP A 458 -2.43 13.34 1.36
C ASP A 458 -3.44 12.46 2.12
N THR A 459 -3.87 12.96 3.28
CA THR A 459 -4.71 12.27 4.25
C THR A 459 -6.18 12.67 4.16
N ASP A 460 -6.50 13.79 3.52
CA ASP A 460 -7.87 14.31 3.40
C ASP A 460 -8.40 14.29 1.95
N GLY A 461 -7.52 14.01 0.98
CA GLY A 461 -7.85 13.89 -0.43
C GLY A 461 -8.10 15.22 -1.13
N ASP A 462 -7.65 16.34 -0.55
CA ASP A 462 -7.84 17.68 -1.11
C ASP A 462 -6.87 18.01 -2.27
N GLY A 463 -5.88 17.13 -2.49
CA GLY A 463 -4.85 17.25 -3.51
C GLY A 463 -3.59 18.00 -3.05
N TYR A 464 -3.46 18.32 -1.77
CA TYR A 464 -2.26 18.87 -1.14
C TYR A 464 -1.66 17.87 -0.15
N ALA A 465 -0.33 17.88 -0.02
CA ALA A 465 0.31 16.98 0.94
C ALA A 465 0.09 17.47 2.37
N ASN A 466 -0.25 16.58 3.30
CA ASN A 466 -0.34 16.90 4.73
C ASN A 466 0.89 16.41 5.51
N PHE A 467 1.52 15.32 5.06
CA PHE A 467 2.65 14.69 5.73
C PHE A 467 3.73 14.29 4.72
N ILE A 468 4.94 14.80 4.91
CA ILE A 468 6.07 14.62 3.99
C ILE A 468 7.30 14.17 4.79
N ILE A 469 8.00 13.17 4.28
CA ILE A 469 9.31 12.78 4.80
C ILE A 469 10.33 12.87 3.67
N ALA A 470 11.43 13.58 3.91
CA ALA A 470 12.61 13.59 3.07
C ALA A 470 13.82 13.01 3.81
N VAL A 471 14.63 12.21 3.12
CA VAL A 471 15.83 11.58 3.69
C VAL A 471 17.06 11.84 2.84
N GLY A 472 18.25 11.79 3.44
CA GLY A 472 19.48 12.13 2.76
C GLY A 472 20.76 11.64 3.42
N HIS A 473 21.85 12.34 3.09
CA HIS A 473 23.19 12.02 3.58
C HIS A 473 23.35 12.32 5.07
N ASN A 474 24.35 11.69 5.70
CA ASN A 474 24.62 11.74 7.13
C ASN A 474 23.39 11.40 8.00
N GLY A 475 22.51 10.53 7.49
CA GLY A 475 21.32 10.07 8.19
C GLY A 475 20.23 11.11 8.32
N GLN A 476 20.31 12.22 7.60
CA GLN A 476 19.36 13.32 7.74
C GLN A 476 17.95 12.86 7.34
N VAL A 477 17.01 13.09 8.25
CA VAL A 477 15.57 12.94 8.02
C VAL A 477 14.90 14.27 8.34
N VAL A 478 14.05 14.74 7.44
CA VAL A 478 13.27 15.96 7.60
C VAL A 478 11.80 15.61 7.41
N THR A 479 10.99 15.87 8.44
CA THR A 479 9.55 15.73 8.39
C THR A 479 8.92 17.09 8.21
N LEU A 480 8.03 17.22 7.24
CA LEU A 480 7.34 18.46 6.92
C LEU A 480 5.83 18.24 6.94
N THR A 481 5.12 19.33 7.20
CA THR A 481 3.69 19.44 6.89
C THR A 481 3.52 20.49 5.81
N ALA A 482 2.48 20.30 5.00
CA ALA A 482 2.06 21.30 4.04
C ALA A 482 0.53 21.38 4.04
N ASN A 483 0.04 22.45 3.46
CA ASN A 483 -1.37 22.67 3.15
C ASN A 483 -1.46 23.56 1.92
N SER A 484 -2.67 23.92 1.51
CA SER A 484 -2.92 24.80 0.36
C SER A 484 -2.18 26.15 0.39
N SER A 485 -1.69 26.61 1.55
CA SER A 485 -1.07 27.92 1.73
C SER A 485 0.44 27.86 1.91
N ALA A 486 0.96 26.95 2.74
CA ALA A 486 2.38 26.93 3.12
C ALA A 486 2.93 25.51 3.33
N MET A 487 4.25 25.40 3.38
CA MET A 487 5.00 24.21 3.80
C MET A 487 5.94 24.61 4.95
N SER A 488 6.05 23.77 5.97
CA SER A 488 6.94 24.00 7.12
C SER A 488 7.61 22.72 7.60
N VAL A 489 8.84 22.85 8.10
CA VAL A 489 9.55 21.74 8.76
C VAL A 489 8.94 21.54 10.14
N THR A 490 8.47 20.32 10.42
CA THR A 490 7.88 19.95 11.72
C THR A 490 8.92 19.31 12.63
N SER A 491 9.80 18.48 12.08
CA SER A 491 10.90 17.87 12.86
C SER A 491 12.08 17.47 11.97
N THR A 492 13.24 17.34 12.60
CA THR A 492 14.45 16.81 11.98
C THR A 492 15.02 15.72 12.86
N ALA A 493 15.48 14.64 12.27
CA ALA A 493 16.16 13.55 12.95
C ALA A 493 17.43 13.15 12.21
N THR A 494 18.34 12.46 12.90
CA THR A 494 19.58 11.95 12.35
C THR A 494 19.71 10.47 12.68
N LEU A 495 19.70 9.62 11.65
CA LEU A 495 19.95 8.18 11.78
C LEU A 495 21.47 7.97 11.65
N THR A 496 22.17 7.87 12.78
CA THR A 496 23.63 8.06 12.83
C THR A 496 24.42 7.11 11.93
N GLY A 497 25.40 7.66 11.22
CA GLY A 497 26.47 6.91 10.54
C GLY A 497 26.11 6.28 9.18
N VAL A 498 24.99 6.66 8.56
CA VAL A 498 24.52 6.05 7.29
C VAL A 498 23.97 7.10 6.34
N ASN A 499 24.29 7.03 5.05
CA ASN A 499 23.53 7.79 4.04
C ASN A 499 22.22 7.05 3.72
N LEU A 500 21.11 7.79 3.66
CA LEU A 500 19.80 7.27 3.28
C LEU A 500 19.54 7.58 1.81
N PHE A 501 19.08 6.58 1.06
CA PHE A 501 18.87 6.69 -0.39
C PHE A 501 17.40 6.62 -0.77
N GLY A 502 16.57 5.89 -0.02
CA GLY A 502 15.14 5.74 -0.30
C GLY A 502 14.28 5.97 0.94
N VAL A 503 13.12 6.60 0.74
CA VAL A 503 12.05 6.66 1.74
C VAL A 503 10.70 6.48 1.07
N ASN A 504 9.78 5.79 1.73
CA ASN A 504 8.39 5.72 1.32
C ASN A 504 7.48 5.79 2.56
N VAL A 505 6.46 6.64 2.49
CA VAL A 505 5.45 6.82 3.54
C VAL A 505 4.23 5.99 3.19
N ALA A 506 3.76 5.19 4.15
CA ALA A 506 2.52 4.40 4.04
C ALA A 506 1.35 5.08 4.76
N SER A 507 1.62 5.66 5.92
CA SER A 507 0.68 6.43 6.72
C SER A 507 1.44 7.44 7.57
N THR A 508 0.72 8.30 8.29
CA THR A 508 1.33 9.23 9.27
C THR A 508 2.07 8.52 10.42
N THR A 509 1.89 7.21 10.57
CA THR A 509 2.52 6.39 11.63
C THR A 509 3.41 5.28 11.10
N SER A 510 3.56 5.14 9.79
CA SER A 510 4.35 4.08 9.18
C SER A 510 5.07 4.57 7.94
N ALA A 511 6.40 4.52 7.97
CA ALA A 511 7.25 4.77 6.82
C ALA A 511 8.48 3.86 6.87
N TRP A 512 9.08 3.60 5.72
CA TRP A 512 10.35 2.88 5.61
C TRP A 512 11.41 3.78 4.99
N ALA A 513 12.63 3.71 5.53
CA ALA A 513 13.82 4.33 4.96
C ALA A 513 14.92 3.29 4.82
N VAL A 514 15.68 3.38 3.72
CA VAL A 514 16.76 2.45 3.40
C VAL A 514 18.00 3.21 2.95
N GLY A 515 19.17 2.63 3.16
CA GLY A 515 20.44 3.31 2.90
C GLY A 515 21.65 2.40 2.86
N GLU A 516 22.79 2.97 3.22
CA GLU A 516 24.09 2.31 3.18
C GLU A 516 24.15 1.04 4.01
N ASN A 517 25.00 0.09 3.60
CA ASN A 517 25.32 -1.14 4.35
C ASN A 517 24.07 -1.97 4.73
N GLY A 518 23.11 -2.09 3.82
CA GLY A 518 21.87 -2.84 4.04
C GLY A 518 20.94 -2.26 5.11
N LYS A 519 21.18 -1.02 5.57
CA LYS A 519 20.47 -0.44 6.71
C LYS A 519 19.03 -0.10 6.32
N ARG A 520 18.10 -0.53 7.16
CA ARG A 520 16.65 -0.40 7.00
C ARG A 520 16.08 0.15 8.29
N PHE A 521 15.26 1.18 8.19
CA PHE A 521 14.61 1.81 9.33
C PHE A 521 13.11 1.89 9.09
N HIS A 522 12.35 1.69 10.16
CA HIS A 522 10.90 1.84 10.16
C HIS A 522 10.52 2.99 11.11
N TYR A 523 9.70 3.91 10.62
CA TYR A 523 9.10 4.96 11.42
C TYR A 523 7.80 4.43 12.02
N ASN A 524 7.68 4.48 13.35
CA ASN A 524 6.55 3.91 14.09
C ASN A 524 5.52 4.95 14.56
N GLY A 525 5.58 6.18 14.05
CA GLY A 525 4.73 7.30 14.46
C GLY A 525 5.28 8.16 15.59
N SER A 526 6.27 7.67 16.34
CA SER A 526 6.97 8.46 17.37
C SER A 526 8.46 8.60 17.10
N GLY A 527 9.08 7.63 16.42
CA GLY A 527 10.50 7.65 16.08
C GLY A 527 10.88 6.59 15.06
N TRP A 528 12.16 6.58 14.69
CA TRP A 528 12.74 5.61 13.78
C TRP A 528 13.39 4.46 14.54
N VAL A 529 13.13 3.23 14.11
CA VAL A 529 13.74 2.02 14.66
C VAL A 529 14.45 1.29 13.53
N GLN A 530 15.71 0.90 13.75
CA GLN A 530 16.44 0.08 12.78
C GLN A 530 15.89 -1.35 12.81
N ILE A 531 15.65 -1.93 11.64
CA ILE A 531 15.12 -3.29 11.49
C ILE A 531 16.18 -4.19 10.87
N GLU A 532 16.64 -5.18 11.64
CA GLU A 532 17.64 -6.17 11.24
C GLU A 532 17.06 -7.58 11.04
N ALA A 533 15.75 -7.74 11.20
CA ALA A 533 15.09 -9.04 11.09
C ALA A 533 15.09 -9.57 9.64
N GLY A 534 15.55 -10.80 9.45
CA GLY A 534 15.65 -11.47 8.14
C GLY A 534 17.05 -11.40 7.54
N VAL A 535 17.13 -11.19 6.23
CA VAL A 535 18.40 -11.17 5.48
C VAL A 535 19.30 -10.01 5.92
N ASN A 536 20.56 -10.35 6.24
CA ASN A 536 21.65 -9.40 6.44
C ASN A 536 22.43 -9.23 5.14
N THR A 537 22.65 -7.99 4.73
CA THR A 537 23.46 -7.63 3.56
C THR A 537 24.25 -6.38 3.91
N GLU A 538 25.45 -6.26 3.37
CA GLU A 538 26.29 -5.05 3.44
C GLU A 538 26.13 -4.20 2.17
N ASP A 539 25.28 -4.61 1.24
CA ASP A 539 25.00 -3.89 0.00
C ASP A 539 24.13 -2.66 0.29
N ASN A 540 24.43 -1.54 -0.38
CA ASN A 540 23.61 -0.35 -0.26
C ASN A 540 22.22 -0.58 -0.85
N LEU A 541 21.19 -0.15 -0.13
CA LEU A 541 19.79 -0.18 -0.58
C LEU A 541 19.40 1.21 -1.11
N ASN A 542 19.05 1.28 -2.39
CA ASN A 542 18.91 2.54 -3.13
C ASN A 542 17.47 3.08 -3.16
N SER A 543 16.46 2.21 -3.07
CA SER A 543 15.05 2.60 -3.20
C SER A 543 14.14 1.62 -2.47
N VAL A 544 13.05 2.14 -1.90
CA VAL A 544 12.04 1.37 -1.17
C VAL A 544 10.64 1.76 -1.63
N LYS A 545 9.75 0.77 -1.77
CA LYS A 545 8.33 0.95 -2.09
C LYS A 545 7.48 0.10 -1.17
N ILE A 546 6.50 0.71 -0.50
CA ILE A 546 5.55 0.04 0.39
C ILE A 546 4.23 -0.18 -0.36
N ILE A 547 3.58 -1.30 -0.04
CA ILE A 547 2.23 -1.67 -0.45
C ILE A 547 1.46 -1.94 0.83
N SER A 548 0.53 -1.06 1.17
CA SER A 548 -0.26 -1.11 2.39
C SER A 548 -1.66 -0.58 2.13
N ALA A 549 -2.58 -0.85 3.06
CA ALA A 549 -3.88 -0.20 3.03
C ALA A 549 -3.73 1.31 3.26
N LYS A 550 -4.36 2.13 2.41
CA LYS A 550 -4.35 3.60 2.53
C LYS A 550 -5.23 4.11 3.69
N GLU A 551 -6.31 3.39 3.99
CA GLU A 551 -7.27 3.75 5.04
C GLU A 551 -7.52 2.55 5.96
N ASN A 552 -8.41 1.64 5.55
CA ASN A 552 -8.86 0.51 6.35
C ASN A 552 -8.35 -0.81 5.76
N PRO A 553 -7.52 -1.59 6.48
CA PRO A 553 -6.97 -2.84 5.98
C PRO A 553 -7.98 -3.99 5.93
N VAL A 554 -9.20 -3.82 6.43
CA VAL A 554 -10.17 -4.92 6.57
C VAL A 554 -10.98 -5.17 5.29
N SER A 555 -11.36 -6.42 5.07
CA SER A 555 -12.43 -6.80 4.14
C SER A 555 -13.78 -6.79 4.87
N PHE A 556 -14.85 -6.35 4.21
CA PHE A 556 -16.18 -6.11 4.81
C PHE A 556 -17.02 -7.38 5.08
N SER A 557 -16.48 -8.57 4.86
CA SER A 557 -17.18 -9.83 5.18
C SER A 557 -16.91 -10.22 6.63
N TRP A 558 -17.89 -9.97 7.51
CA TRP A 558 -17.98 -10.67 8.80
C TRP A 558 -18.75 -11.96 8.56
N TYR A 559 -18.17 -13.07 8.98
CA TYR A 559 -18.83 -14.36 8.91
C TYR A 559 -19.16 -14.84 10.33
N GLU A 560 -20.45 -14.92 10.64
CA GLU A 560 -20.93 -15.51 11.90
C GLU A 560 -20.92 -17.03 11.77
N LEU A 561 -20.11 -17.68 12.59
CA LEU A 561 -20.19 -19.12 12.83
C LEU A 561 -21.18 -19.33 13.96
N ILE A 562 -22.41 -19.72 13.60
CA ILE A 562 -23.40 -20.18 14.58
C ILE A 562 -23.01 -21.62 14.94
N ASN A 563 -22.48 -21.81 16.15
CA ASN A 563 -22.30 -23.14 16.74
C ASN A 563 -23.59 -23.63 17.38
#